data_AF-A0A4Y2MFG9-F1
#
_entry.id   AF-A0A4Y2MFG9-F1
#
_cell.length_a   1.000
_cell.length_b   1.000
_cell.length_c   1.000
_cell.angle_alpha   90.00
_cell.angle_beta   90.00
_cell.angle_gamma   90.00
#
_symmetry.space_group_name_H-M   'P 1'
#
loop_
_entity.id
_entity.type
_entity.pdbx_description
1 polymer ?
#
loop_
_entity_poly.entity_id
_entity_poly.type
_entity_poly.pdbx_seq_one_letter_code
_entity_poly.pdbx_strand_id
1 'polypeptide(L)'
;MTTAVRDVEMVGHVHWFQYENGIRFPAEIGVSEVLPFGIPEDRRRAILTSVDNTGRIEHAKDRPVNRVASRNISRLPFGYEGLHTKEEAERKIIRFVEDKLLAVKGHDQKVYFESLGLTVVELKSVLPCCPKYS
;
A
#
# COMPACT_ATOMS: atom_id res chain seq x y z
N MET A 1 -3.08 20.81 13.02
CA MET A 1 -4.42 20.64 12.45
C MET A 1 -4.77 19.16 12.47
N THR A 2 -5.92 18.79 13.01
CA THR A 2 -6.42 17.40 12.97
C THR A 2 -7.23 17.23 11.69
N THR A 3 -6.63 16.63 10.65
CA THR A 3 -7.34 16.34 9.40
C THR A 3 -8.54 15.44 9.70
N ALA A 4 -9.73 15.84 9.26
CA ALA A 4 -10.93 15.06 9.53
C ALA A 4 -10.90 13.81 8.65
N VAL A 5 -11.26 12.66 9.23
CA VAL A 5 -11.42 11.38 8.51
C VAL A 5 -12.35 11.50 7.29
N ARG A 6 -13.23 12.51 7.28
CA ARG A 6 -14.18 12.80 6.21
C ARG A 6 -13.53 13.30 4.91
N ASP A 7 -12.32 13.84 5.01
CA ASP A 7 -11.60 14.39 3.84
C ASP A 7 -10.73 13.32 3.17
N VAL A 8 -10.67 12.10 3.73
CA VAL A 8 -9.89 10.99 3.19
C VAL A 8 -10.61 10.39 1.99
N GLU A 9 -9.94 10.41 0.85
CA GLU A 9 -10.47 9.86 -0.41
C GLU A 9 -9.82 8.54 -0.81
N MET A 10 -8.61 8.27 -0.30
CA MET A 10 -7.84 7.09 -0.65
C MET A 10 -7.29 6.42 0.61
N VAL A 11 -7.17 5.09 0.60
CA VAL A 11 -6.42 4.33 1.59
C VAL A 11 -5.28 3.57 0.93
N GLY A 12 -4.08 3.68 1.50
CA GLY A 12 -2.87 3.06 0.99
C GLY A 12 -2.34 1.96 1.92
N HIS A 13 -1.69 0.97 1.33
CA HIS A 13 -1.01 -0.10 2.04
C HIS A 13 0.23 -0.59 1.28
N VAL A 14 1.30 -0.92 2.01
CA VAL A 14 2.53 -1.48 1.45
C VAL A 14 2.91 -2.77 2.18
N HIS A 15 3.20 -3.81 1.41
CA HIS A 15 3.92 -4.98 1.91
C HIS A 15 5.41 -4.80 1.68
N TRP A 16 6.21 -5.14 2.69
CA TRP A 16 7.65 -4.94 2.69
C TRP A 16 8.39 -6.26 2.51
N PHE A 17 9.33 -6.26 1.58
CA PHE A 17 10.48 -7.16 1.54
C PHE A 17 11.53 -6.66 2.53
N GLN A 18 12.18 -7.55 3.29
CA GLN A 18 13.15 -7.19 4.31
C GLN A 18 14.49 -7.90 4.07
N TYR A 19 15.58 -7.15 4.14
CA TYR A 19 16.95 -7.68 4.15
C TYR A 19 17.40 -7.95 5.58
N GLU A 20 18.42 -8.80 5.74
CA GLU A 20 19.00 -9.12 7.05
C GLU A 20 19.41 -7.89 7.87
N ASN A 21 19.98 -6.86 7.23
CA ASN A 21 20.38 -5.62 7.91
C ASN A 21 19.20 -4.73 8.34
N GLY A 22 17.96 -5.18 8.17
CA GLY A 22 16.75 -4.48 8.56
C GLY A 22 16.25 -3.48 7.51
N ILE A 23 16.94 -3.30 6.39
CA ILE A 23 16.45 -2.49 5.28
C ILE A 23 15.16 -3.11 4.76
N ARG A 24 14.17 -2.27 4.46
CA ARG A 24 12.88 -2.68 3.89
C ARG A 24 12.71 -2.09 2.50
N PHE A 25 12.10 -2.87 1.61
CA PHE A 25 11.80 -2.49 0.24
C PHE A 25 10.35 -2.84 -0.09
N PRO A 26 9.62 -2.03 -0.88
CA PRO A 26 8.26 -2.40 -1.25
C PRO A 26 8.29 -3.70 -2.07
N ALA A 27 7.41 -4.63 -1.71
CA ALA A 27 7.13 -5.86 -2.45
C ALA A 27 5.80 -5.77 -3.19
N GLU A 28 4.82 -5.11 -2.57
CA GLU A 28 3.50 -4.87 -3.14
C GLU A 28 2.97 -3.55 -2.60
N ILE A 29 2.37 -2.75 -3.47
CA ILE A 29 1.80 -1.46 -3.13
C ILE A 29 0.34 -1.45 -3.60
N GLY A 30 -0.57 -1.20 -2.66
CA GLY A 30 -2.00 -1.15 -2.90
C GLY A 30 -2.58 0.20 -2.48
N VAL A 31 -3.46 0.73 -3.32
CA VAL A 31 -4.28 1.90 -2.97
C VAL A 31 -5.71 1.63 -3.41
N SER A 32 -6.67 2.01 -2.58
CA SER A 32 -8.09 1.94 -2.92
C SER A 32 -8.83 3.20 -2.53
N GLU A 33 -9.79 3.59 -3.36
CA GLU A 33 -10.71 4.68 -3.10
C GLU A 33 -11.57 4.41 -1.87
N VAL A 34 -11.83 5.45 -1.07
CA VAL A 34 -12.79 5.43 0.01
C VAL A 34 -14.16 5.76 -0.57
N LEU A 35 -15.05 4.78 -0.57
CA LEU A 35 -16.41 4.97 -1.03
C LEU A 35 -17.28 5.61 0.07
N PRO A 36 -18.20 6.52 -0.30
CA PRO A 36 -19.28 6.95 0.59
C PRO A 36 -20.12 5.78 1.09
N PHE A 37 -20.73 5.95 2.27
CA PHE A 37 -21.62 4.95 2.84
C PHE A 37 -22.78 4.63 1.88
N GLY A 38 -23.04 3.34 1.66
CA GLY A 38 -24.12 2.86 0.79
C GLY A 38 -23.75 2.73 -0.68
N ILE A 39 -22.52 3.04 -1.09
CA ILE A 39 -22.05 2.77 -2.46
C ILE A 39 -21.52 1.33 -2.56
N PRO A 40 -21.95 0.56 -3.58
CA PRO A 40 -21.45 -0.80 -3.83
C PRO A 40 -19.93 -0.87 -4.00
N GLU A 41 -19.29 -1.89 -3.41
CA GLU A 41 -17.83 -2.03 -3.39
C GLU A 41 -17.21 -2.34 -4.77
N ASP A 42 -17.97 -2.93 -5.69
CA ASP A 42 -17.55 -3.21 -7.06
C ASP A 42 -17.26 -1.94 -7.87
N ARG A 43 -17.76 -0.78 -7.42
CA ARG A 43 -17.46 0.53 -8.00
C ARG A 43 -16.17 1.14 -7.46
N ARG A 44 -15.56 0.55 -6.44
CA ARG A 44 -14.34 1.06 -5.82
C ARG A 44 -13.21 0.98 -6.83
N ARG A 45 -12.61 2.12 -7.15
CA ARG A 45 -11.32 2.11 -7.83
C ARG A 45 -10.28 1.56 -6.85
N ALA A 46 -9.53 0.56 -7.28
CA ALA A 46 -8.34 0.12 -6.59
C ALA A 46 -7.23 -0.13 -7.60
N ILE A 47 -6.00 0.07 -7.16
CA ILE A 47 -4.81 -0.35 -7.87
C ILE A 47 -3.99 -1.21 -6.93
N LEU A 48 -3.42 -2.26 -7.49
CA LEU A 48 -2.38 -2.97 -6.80
C LEU A 48 -1.28 -3.41 -7.75
N THR A 49 -0.04 -3.19 -7.35
CA THR A 49 1.15 -3.48 -8.13
C THR A 49 2.14 -4.26 -7.28
N SER A 50 2.78 -5.25 -7.88
CA SER A 50 3.93 -5.94 -7.29
C SER A 50 5.22 -5.30 -7.78
N VAL A 51 6.23 -5.30 -6.92
CA VAL A 51 7.57 -4.80 -7.24
C VAL A 51 8.49 -5.99 -7.49
N ASP A 52 9.16 -5.98 -8.65
CA ASP A 52 10.17 -6.97 -8.99
C ASP A 52 11.41 -6.78 -8.11
N ASN A 53 11.56 -7.70 -7.15
CA ASN A 53 12.70 -7.79 -6.25
C ASN A 53 13.59 -9.00 -6.55
N THR A 54 13.42 -9.68 -7.70
CA THR A 54 14.15 -10.91 -8.04
C THR A 54 15.67 -10.72 -8.03
N GLY A 55 16.15 -9.59 -8.52
CA GLY A 55 17.57 -9.22 -8.52
C GLY A 55 18.10 -8.73 -7.17
N ARG A 56 17.27 -8.70 -6.12
CA ARG A 56 17.59 -8.09 -4.83
C ARG A 56 17.70 -9.08 -3.67
N ILE A 57 17.68 -10.39 -3.90
CA ILE A 57 17.99 -11.34 -2.83
C ILE A 57 19.50 -11.35 -2.61
N GLU A 58 19.98 -10.57 -1.64
CA GLU A 58 21.41 -10.43 -1.34
C GLU A 58 21.98 -11.68 -0.65
N HIS A 59 21.20 -12.31 0.24
CA HIS A 59 21.66 -13.46 1.01
C HIS A 59 20.63 -14.60 1.12
N ALA A 60 21.12 -15.84 1.25
CA ALA A 60 20.26 -17.02 1.40
C ALA A 60 19.34 -16.96 2.64
N LYS A 61 19.78 -16.22 3.67
CA LYS A 61 19.05 -15.94 4.93
C LYS A 61 17.95 -14.88 4.82
N ASP A 62 17.87 -14.14 3.71
CA ASP A 62 16.73 -13.26 3.45
C ASP A 62 15.51 -14.08 3.00
N ARG A 63 15.73 -15.29 2.46
CA ARG A 63 14.65 -16.14 1.93
C ARG A 63 13.59 -16.51 2.98
N PRO A 64 13.93 -16.96 4.21
CA PRO A 64 12.92 -17.31 5.21
C PRO A 64 12.04 -16.12 5.65
N VAL A 65 12.64 -14.96 5.91
CA VAL A 65 11.93 -13.74 6.35
C VAL A 65 10.95 -13.29 5.27
N ASN A 66 11.41 -13.28 4.02
CA ASN A 66 10.58 -12.87 2.89
C ASN A 66 9.57 -13.93 2.45
N ARG A 67 9.78 -15.22 2.76
CA ARG A 67 8.77 -16.26 2.55
C ARG A 67 7.54 -16.04 3.43
N VAL A 68 7.72 -15.52 4.64
CA VAL A 68 6.61 -15.16 5.54
C VAL A 68 5.87 -13.92 5.01
N ALA A 69 6.61 -12.89 4.58
CA ALA A 69 6.02 -11.72 3.93
C ALA A 69 5.22 -12.11 2.68
N SER A 70 5.78 -12.98 1.82
CA SER A 70 5.15 -13.47 0.59
C SER A 70 3.83 -14.22 0.81
N ARG A 71 3.71 -15.00 1.90
CA ARG A 71 2.44 -15.66 2.27
C ARG A 71 1.35 -14.68 2.74
N ASN A 72 1.76 -13.49 3.18
CA ASN A 72 0.88 -12.41 3.64
C ASN A 72 0.63 -11.35 2.55
N ILE A 73 1.23 -11.50 1.36
CA ILE A 73 0.90 -10.70 0.18
C ILE A 73 -0.57 -10.94 -0.17
N SER A 74 -1.25 -9.90 -0.65
CA SER A 74 -2.70 -9.94 -0.81
C SER A 74 -3.13 -11.05 -1.78
N ARG A 75 -4.28 -11.69 -1.52
CA ARG A 75 -4.84 -12.81 -2.34
C ARG A 75 -5.63 -12.33 -3.57
N LEU A 76 -5.15 -11.23 -4.18
CA LEU A 76 -5.71 -10.36 -5.25
C LEU A 76 -6.79 -10.93 -6.16
N PRO A 77 -7.90 -10.20 -6.47
CA PRO A 77 -7.94 -8.81 -7.00
C PRO A 77 -8.91 -7.85 -6.23
N PHE A 78 -8.84 -6.52 -6.33
CA PHE A 78 -9.16 -5.64 -7.47
C PHE A 78 -7.96 -4.83 -8.01
N GLY A 79 -7.92 -4.62 -9.33
CA GLY A 79 -7.00 -3.69 -10.00
C GLY A 79 -5.53 -4.12 -10.01
N TYR A 80 -5.25 -5.43 -9.99
CA TYR A 80 -3.88 -5.91 -10.06
C TYR A 80 -3.26 -5.62 -11.43
N GLU A 81 -2.21 -4.81 -11.44
CA GLU A 81 -1.52 -4.34 -12.63
C GLU A 81 -0.33 -5.21 -13.03
N GLY A 82 0.02 -6.22 -12.24
CA GLY A 82 1.16 -7.10 -12.50
C GLY A 82 2.42 -6.74 -11.70
N LEU A 83 3.53 -7.29 -12.17
CA LEU A 83 4.88 -7.10 -11.62
C LEU A 83 5.60 -6.00 -12.40
N HIS A 84 6.17 -5.02 -11.70
CA HIS A 84 6.81 -3.85 -12.28
C HIS A 84 8.15 -3.55 -11.58
N THR A 85 9.01 -2.75 -12.20
CA THR A 85 10.12 -2.13 -11.46
C THR A 85 9.56 -1.26 -10.33
N LYS A 86 10.36 -0.97 -9.29
CA LYS A 86 9.93 -0.10 -8.19
C LYS A 86 9.44 1.24 -8.72
N GLU A 87 10.20 1.85 -9.61
CA GLU A 87 9.93 3.18 -10.14
C GLU A 87 8.65 3.19 -10.98
N GLU A 88 8.36 2.12 -11.72
CA GLU A 88 7.10 1.98 -12.46
C GLU A 88 5.90 1.77 -11.54
N ALA A 89 6.03 0.90 -10.54
CA ALA A 89 5.02 0.65 -9.53
C ALA A 89 4.67 1.97 -8.81
N GLU A 90 5.67 2.71 -8.34
CA GLU A 90 5.49 4.01 -7.67
C GLU A 90 4.84 5.04 -8.58
N ARG A 91 5.26 5.15 -9.86
CA ARG A 91 4.61 6.06 -10.82
C ARG A 91 3.14 5.71 -11.05
N LYS A 92 2.78 4.43 -11.11
CA LYS A 92 1.38 4.00 -11.24
C LYS A 92 0.56 4.41 -10.02
N ILE A 93 1.12 4.24 -8.81
CA ILE A 93 0.48 4.66 -7.56
C ILE A 93 0.28 6.16 -7.51
N ILE A 94 1.31 6.95 -7.84
CA ILE A 94 1.22 8.42 -7.88
C ILE A 94 0.13 8.86 -8.85
N ARG A 95 0.09 8.28 -10.07
CA ARG A 95 -0.96 8.57 -11.06
C ARG A 95 -2.34 8.15 -10.61
N PHE A 96 -2.46 7.11 -9.80
CA PHE A 96 -3.74 6.63 -9.31
C PHE A 96 -4.29 7.51 -8.18
N VAL A 97 -3.42 7.96 -7.28
CA VAL A 97 -3.78 8.83 -6.14
C VAL A 97 -4.04 10.25 -6.59
N GLU A 98 -3.29 10.74 -7.59
CA GLU A 98 -3.35 12.12 -8.07
C GLU A 98 -3.04 13.10 -6.92
N ASP A 99 -3.89 14.08 -6.65
CA ASP A 99 -3.77 15.08 -5.60
C ASP A 99 -4.62 14.78 -4.35
N LYS A 100 -5.21 13.58 -4.29
CA LYS A 100 -6.16 13.18 -3.25
C LYS A 100 -5.49 12.90 -1.91
N LEU A 101 -6.26 13.12 -0.83
CA LEU A 101 -5.79 12.81 0.51
C LEU A 101 -5.72 11.30 0.75
N LEU A 102 -4.51 10.79 0.97
CA LEU A 102 -4.23 9.38 1.23
C LEU A 102 -4.15 9.11 2.74
N ALA A 103 -4.90 8.13 3.22
CA ALA A 103 -4.79 7.62 4.56
C ALA A 103 -4.05 6.28 4.61
N VAL A 104 -3.16 6.13 5.58
CA VAL A 104 -2.36 4.91 5.75
C VAL A 104 -2.32 4.49 7.20
N LYS A 105 -1.99 3.22 7.44
CA LYS A 105 -1.84 2.69 8.80
C LYS A 105 -0.36 2.57 9.17
N GLY A 106 0.06 3.40 10.12
CA GLY A 106 1.40 3.35 10.72
C GLY A 106 2.40 4.30 10.06
N HIS A 107 3.33 4.76 10.89
CA HIS A 107 4.34 5.77 10.54
C HIS A 107 5.20 5.39 9.34
N ASP A 108 5.70 4.14 9.27
CA ASP A 108 6.56 3.69 8.17
C ASP A 108 5.89 3.84 6.80
N GLN A 109 4.59 3.55 6.71
CA GLN A 109 3.85 3.72 5.47
C GLN A 109 3.65 5.19 5.15
N LYS A 110 3.38 6.02 6.17
CA LYS A 110 3.25 7.46 5.98
C LYS A 110 4.52 8.05 5.38
N VAL A 111 5.67 7.78 5.99
CA VAL A 111 6.98 8.26 5.50
C VAL A 111 7.22 7.80 4.06
N TYR A 112 6.89 6.55 3.74
CA TYR A 112 7.04 6.03 2.38
C TYR A 112 6.19 6.79 1.35
N PHE A 113 4.88 6.92 1.57
CA PHE A 113 4.02 7.61 0.61
C PHE A 113 4.28 9.12 0.54
N GLU A 114 4.69 9.76 1.64
CA GLU A 114 5.15 11.16 1.63
C GLU A 114 6.43 11.30 0.78
N SER A 115 7.34 10.33 0.80
CA SER A 115 8.53 10.33 -0.05
C SER A 115 8.22 10.22 -1.55
N LEU A 116 7.01 9.75 -1.91
CA LEU A 116 6.50 9.77 -3.28
C LEU A 116 5.88 11.11 -3.68
N GLY A 117 5.81 12.08 -2.77
CA GLY A 117 5.21 13.40 -2.99
C GLY A 117 3.70 13.46 -2.75
N LEU A 118 3.12 12.47 -2.07
CA LEU A 118 1.68 12.40 -1.79
C LEU A 118 1.31 13.12 -0.49
N THR A 119 0.08 13.62 -0.40
CA THR A 119 -0.49 14.17 0.83
C THR A 119 -1.04 13.04 1.69
N VAL A 120 -0.40 12.76 2.83
CA VAL A 120 -0.68 11.55 3.63
C VAL A 120 -1.09 11.86 5.07
N VAL A 121 -2.11 11.17 5.56
CA VAL A 121 -2.50 11.15 6.97
C VAL A 121 -2.35 9.76 7.56
N GLU A 122 -1.79 9.71 8.78
CA GLU A 122 -1.67 8.46 9.53
C GLU A 122 -2.95 8.20 10.32
N LEU A 123 -3.56 7.04 10.10
CA LEU A 123 -4.70 6.56 10.87
C LEU A 123 -4.21 5.96 12.20
N LYS A 124 -4.54 6.62 13.32
CA LYS A 124 -4.24 6.12 14.67
C LYS A 124 -5.07 4.89 15.08
N SER A 125 -6.20 4.63 14.42
CA SER A 125 -7.03 3.44 14.65
C SER A 125 -7.71 3.00 13.35
N VAL A 126 -8.14 1.73 13.32
CA VAL A 126 -8.92 1.17 12.21
C VAL A 126 -10.22 1.98 12.08
N LEU A 127 -10.55 2.44 10.88
CA LEU A 127 -11.85 3.07 10.63
C LEU A 127 -12.94 2.05 10.99
N PRO A 128 -14.03 2.45 11.66
CA PRO A 128 -15.14 1.54 12.01
C PRO A 128 -15.72 0.80 10.79
N CYS A 129 -15.47 1.31 9.59
CA CYS A 129 -15.96 0.79 8.32
C CYS A 129 -14.91 -0.01 7.51
N CYS A 130 -13.74 -0.35 8.10
CA CYS A 130 -12.79 -1.22 7.41
C CYS A 130 -13.30 -2.67 7.40
N PRO A 131 -13.39 -3.33 6.23
CA PRO A 131 -13.99 -4.67 6.05
C PRO A 131 -13.20 -5.83 6.70
N LYS A 132 -12.19 -5.54 7.54
CA LYS A 132 -11.44 -6.57 8.27
C LYS A 132 -12.20 -7.18 9.45
N TYR A 133 -13.42 -6.72 9.73
CA TYR A 133 -14.22 -7.15 10.88
C TYR A 133 -15.69 -7.51 10.55
N SER A 134 -16.01 -7.80 9.29
CA SER A 134 -17.28 -8.44 8.89
C SER A 134 -17.07 -9.87 8.49
#